data_AF-A0A8T9MXC0-F1
#
_entry.id   AF-A0A8T9MXC0-F1
#
_cell.length_a   1.000
_cell.length_b   1.000
_cell.length_c   1.000
_cell.angle_alpha   90.00
_cell.angle_beta   90.00
_cell.angle_gamma   90.00
#
_symmetry.space_group_name_H-M   'P 1'
#
loop_
_entity.id
_entity.type
_entity.pdbx_description
1 polymer ?
#
loop_
_entity_poly.entity_id
_entity_poly.type
_entity_poly.pdbx_seq_one_letter_code
_entity_poly.pdbx_strand_id
1 'polypeptide(L)'
;MSALLRNPLPRLWLAACVLLTVIPLAVVAGAFGSFDREIWSFLLEHQLPLLLKNTALLAAGVGCGVVVLGTSLAWLTAVHDFPLRRLFFWALMLPLAVPAYVLAFVQTGAFDYAAPASTWLRESTRLGKRFAEPA
;
A
#
# COMPACT_ATOMS: atom_id res chain seq x y z
N MET A 1 -9.29 0.93 -35.09
CA MET A 1 -10.33 1.04 -34.04
C MET A 1 -11.75 0.82 -34.56
N SER A 2 -12.08 1.18 -35.80
CA SER A 2 -13.42 1.00 -36.41
C SER A 2 -13.72 -0.41 -36.96
N ALA A 3 -12.72 -1.25 -37.22
CA ALA A 3 -12.93 -2.63 -37.72
C ALA A 3 -13.33 -3.63 -36.61
N LEU A 4 -12.87 -3.41 -35.37
CA LEU A 4 -13.27 -4.17 -34.17
C LEU A 4 -14.76 -3.98 -33.82
N LEU A 5 -15.38 -2.91 -34.31
CA LEU A 5 -16.78 -2.58 -34.08
C LEU A 5 -17.74 -3.25 -35.10
N ARG A 6 -17.23 -4.00 -36.08
CA ARG A 6 -18.08 -4.67 -37.10
C ARG A 6 -18.35 -6.15 -36.76
N ASN A 7 -17.49 -6.79 -35.97
CA ASN A 7 -17.65 -8.18 -35.53
C ASN A 7 -18.35 -8.27 -34.16
N PRO A 8 -19.40 -9.10 -33.99
CA PRO A 8 -20.11 -9.22 -32.72
C PRO A 8 -19.31 -10.00 -31.66
N LEU A 9 -18.43 -10.92 -32.06
CA LEU A 9 -17.64 -11.77 -31.18
C LEU A 9 -16.80 -11.01 -30.12
N PRO A 10 -15.92 -10.04 -30.48
CA PRO A 10 -15.13 -9.31 -29.48
C PRO A 10 -16.01 -8.40 -28.59
N ARG A 11 -17.13 -7.90 -29.11
CA ARG A 11 -18.09 -7.09 -28.33
C ARG A 11 -18.81 -7.94 -27.28
N LEU A 12 -19.24 -9.14 -27.65
CA LEU A 12 -19.87 -10.09 -26.73
C LEU A 12 -18.90 -10.56 -25.65
N TRP A 13 -17.63 -10.78 -26.00
CA TRP A 13 -16.60 -11.16 -25.04
C TRP A 13 -16.29 -10.04 -24.04
N LEU A 14 -16.13 -8.80 -24.52
CA LEU A 14 -15.98 -7.63 -23.65
C LEU A 14 -17.21 -7.43 -22.76
N ALA A 15 -18.42 -7.57 -23.31
CA ALA A 15 -19.66 -7.48 -22.55
C ALA A 15 -19.75 -8.56 -21.47
N ALA A 16 -19.31 -9.80 -21.75
CA ALA A 16 -19.25 -10.88 -20.77
C ALA A 16 -18.23 -10.59 -19.66
N CYS A 17 -17.05 -10.08 -19.99
CA CYS A 17 -16.06 -9.66 -18.99
C CYS A 17 -16.59 -8.54 -18.09
N VAL A 18 -17.22 -7.52 -18.69
CA VAL A 18 -17.85 -6.42 -17.93
C VAL A 18 -18.95 -6.98 -17.02
N LEU A 19 -19.84 -7.81 -17.55
CA LEU A 19 -20.92 -8.40 -16.77
C LEU A 19 -20.37 -9.21 -15.59
N LEU A 20 -19.34 -10.04 -15.82
CA LEU A 20 -18.67 -10.81 -14.77
C LEU A 20 -18.09 -9.93 -13.66
N THR A 21 -17.50 -8.78 -14.00
CA THR A 21 -16.98 -7.83 -13.01
C THR A 21 -18.08 -7.04 -12.28
N VAL A 22 -19.21 -6.78 -12.93
CA VAL A 22 -20.32 -6.01 -12.35
C VAL A 22 -21.18 -6.86 -11.42
N ILE A 23 -21.29 -8.17 -11.64
CA ILE A 23 -22.07 -9.08 -10.79
C ILE A 23 -21.77 -8.90 -9.28
N PRO A 24 -20.53 -8.99 -8.79
CA PRO A 24 -20.26 -8.82 -7.36
C PRO A 24 -20.60 -7.41 -6.85
N LEU A 25 -20.39 -6.36 -7.67
CA LEU A 25 -20.82 -5.00 -7.30
C LEU A 25 -22.34 -4.90 -7.21
N ALA A 26 -23.08 -5.51 -8.12
CA ALA A 26 -24.54 -5.53 -8.11
C ALA A 26 -25.08 -6.31 -6.90
N VAL A 27 -24.44 -7.42 -6.53
CA VAL A 27 -24.76 -8.18 -5.31
C VAL A 27 -24.53 -7.32 -4.06
N VAL A 28 -23.39 -6.64 -3.97
CA VAL A 28 -23.10 -5.72 -2.87
C VAL A 28 -24.11 -4.57 -2.83
N ALA A 29 -24.44 -3.97 -3.98
CA ALA A 29 -25.43 -2.91 -4.09
C ALA A 29 -26.83 -3.36 -3.66
N GLY A 30 -27.25 -4.58 -4.04
CA GLY A 30 -28.52 -5.17 -3.62
C GLY A 30 -28.58 -5.48 -2.12
N ALA A 31 -27.44 -5.75 -1.49
CA ALA A 31 -27.35 -5.99 -0.05
C ALA A 31 -27.54 -4.72 0.80
N PHE A 32 -27.56 -3.51 0.21
CA PHE A 32 -27.86 -2.27 0.92
C PHE A 32 -29.30 -2.20 1.48
N GLY A 33 -30.19 -3.12 1.12
CA GLY A 33 -31.56 -3.16 1.66
C GLY A 33 -31.72 -3.96 2.95
N SER A 34 -30.78 -4.84 3.29
CA SER A 34 -30.89 -5.84 4.37
C SER A 34 -30.07 -5.46 5.60
N PHE A 35 -30.16 -4.20 6.03
CA PHE A 35 -29.34 -3.66 7.12
C PHE A 35 -29.93 -3.92 8.50
N ASP A 36 -29.13 -4.53 9.37
CA ASP A 36 -29.39 -4.57 10.81
C ASP A 36 -29.01 -3.22 11.43
N ARG A 37 -30.01 -2.52 11.98
CA ARG A 37 -29.83 -1.15 12.49
C ARG A 37 -28.83 -1.09 13.66
N GLU A 38 -28.77 -2.11 14.50
CA GLU A 38 -27.89 -2.14 15.68
C GLU A 38 -26.41 -2.34 15.30
N ILE A 39 -26.16 -3.20 14.31
CA ILE A 39 -24.80 -3.41 13.78
C ILE A 39 -24.30 -2.13 13.09
N TRP A 40 -25.15 -1.49 12.30
CA TRP A 40 -24.78 -0.28 11.56
C TRP A 40 -24.53 0.92 12.48
N SER A 41 -25.35 1.13 13.52
CA SER A 41 -25.10 2.20 14.49
C SER A 41 -23.78 1.98 15.22
N PHE A 42 -23.50 0.76 15.67
CA PHE A 42 -22.25 0.43 16.33
C PHE A 42 -21.02 0.69 15.43
N LEU A 43 -21.07 0.25 14.16
CA LEU A 43 -20.00 0.48 13.20
C LEU A 43 -19.77 1.96 12.88
N LEU A 44 -20.85 2.72 12.69
CA LEU A 44 -20.78 4.16 12.39
C LEU A 44 -20.25 4.98 13.57
N GLU A 45 -20.54 4.58 14.80
CA GLU A 45 -20.10 5.31 15.99
C GLU A 45 -18.67 4.94 16.41
N HIS A 46 -18.28 3.66 16.34
CA HIS A 46 -17.04 3.21 16.98
C HIS A 46 -15.92 2.87 15.97
N GLN A 47 -16.25 2.22 14.85
CA GLN A 47 -15.23 1.61 13.98
C GLN A 47 -14.93 2.47 12.75
N LEU A 48 -15.95 2.96 12.05
CA LEU A 48 -15.80 3.72 10.82
C LEU A 48 -15.05 5.05 11.01
N PRO A 49 -15.32 5.87 12.05
CA PRO A 49 -14.60 7.13 12.24
C PRO A 49 -13.11 6.89 12.50
N LEU A 50 -12.79 5.89 13.31
CA LEU A 50 -11.41 5.52 13.64
C LEU A 50 -10.68 4.99 12.39
N LEU A 51 -11.31 4.09 11.62
CA LEU A 51 -10.74 3.55 10.40
C LEU A 51 -10.48 4.65 9.37
N LEU A 52 -11.48 5.49 9.09
CA LEU A 52 -11.36 6.58 8.12
C LEU A 52 -10.27 7.57 8.51
N LYS A 53 -10.21 7.94 9.80
CA LYS A 53 -9.16 8.83 10.30
C LYS A 53 -7.77 8.22 10.13
N ASN A 54 -7.59 6.96 10.53
CA ASN A 54 -6.30 6.29 10.43
C ASN A 54 -5.86 6.11 8.97
N THR A 55 -6.77 5.66 8.10
CA THR A 55 -6.48 5.51 6.67
C THR A 55 -6.16 6.85 6.02
N ALA A 56 -6.91 7.91 6.33
CA ALA A 56 -6.63 9.25 5.80
C ALA A 56 -5.26 9.76 6.27
N LEU A 57 -4.93 9.59 7.55
CA LEU A 57 -3.64 10.01 8.11
C LEU A 57 -2.48 9.22 7.50
N LEU A 58 -2.62 7.90 7.36
CA LEU A 58 -1.62 7.04 6.72
C LEU A 58 -1.46 7.39 5.23
N ALA A 59 -2.55 7.55 4.50
CA ALA A 59 -2.52 7.91 3.08
C ALA A 59 -1.87 9.28 2.85
N ALA A 60 -2.20 10.28 3.69
CA ALA A 60 -1.58 11.60 3.63
C ALA A 60 -0.08 11.56 3.98
N GLY A 61 0.29 10.81 5.01
CA GLY A 61 1.69 10.63 5.41
C GLY A 61 2.53 9.96 4.31
N VAL A 62 2.04 8.84 3.77
CA VAL A 62 2.68 8.14 2.65
C VAL A 62 2.73 9.03 1.41
N GLY A 63 1.63 9.69 1.06
CA GLY A 63 1.55 10.59 -0.09
C GLY A 63 2.57 11.75 0.00
N CYS A 64 2.66 12.40 1.15
CA CYS A 64 3.66 13.43 1.41
C CYS A 64 5.09 12.88 1.27
N GLY A 65 5.36 11.72 1.87
CA GLY A 65 6.66 11.04 1.76
C GLY A 65 7.04 10.69 0.32
N VAL A 66 6.08 10.22 -0.49
CA VAL A 66 6.29 9.91 -1.92
C VAL A 66 6.55 11.18 -2.73
N VAL A 67 5.85 12.28 -2.47
CA VAL A 67 6.10 13.56 -3.15
C VAL A 67 7.48 14.09 -2.82
N VAL A 68 7.89 14.07 -1.55
CA VAL A 68 9.19 14.59 -1.14
C VAL A 68 10.33 13.69 -1.62
N LEU A 69 10.28 12.40 -1.31
CA LEU A 69 11.39 11.48 -1.59
C LEU A 69 11.30 10.92 -3.01
N GLY A 70 10.15 10.37 -3.39
CA GLY A 70 9.95 9.71 -4.68
C GLY A 70 10.12 10.67 -5.86
N THR A 71 9.50 11.85 -5.83
CA THR A 71 9.66 12.84 -6.92
C THR A 71 11.09 13.37 -7.00
N SER A 72 11.74 13.64 -5.87
CA SER A 72 13.15 14.11 -5.86
C SER A 72 14.11 13.07 -6.45
N LEU A 73 13.96 11.79 -6.06
CA LEU A 73 14.74 10.67 -6.60
C LEU A 73 14.47 10.48 -8.11
N ALA A 74 13.21 10.56 -8.53
CA ALA A 74 12.84 10.46 -9.94
C ALA A 74 13.46 11.59 -10.77
N TRP A 75 13.37 12.84 -10.29
CA TRP A 75 13.96 13.99 -10.95
C TRP A 75 15.49 13.87 -11.06
N LEU A 76 16.16 13.46 -9.99
CA LEU A 76 17.62 13.28 -9.98
C LEU A 76 18.07 12.25 -11.03
N THR A 77 17.42 11.09 -11.09
CA THR A 77 17.77 10.04 -12.05
C THR A 77 17.40 10.36 -13.51
N ALA A 78 16.47 11.30 -13.73
CA ALA A 78 16.06 11.74 -15.05
C ALA A 78 16.96 12.86 -15.61
N VAL A 79 17.43 13.77 -14.76
CA VAL A 79 18.15 14.99 -15.18
C VAL A 79 19.66 14.90 -15.01
N HIS A 80 20.16 14.16 -14.02
CA HIS A 80 21.59 14.07 -13.73
C HIS A 80 22.16 12.69 -14.07
N ASP A 81 23.31 12.69 -14.78
CA ASP A 81 24.12 11.49 -14.99
C ASP A 81 25.18 11.38 -13.89
N PHE A 82 24.93 10.49 -12.93
CA PHE A 82 25.84 10.17 -11.83
C PHE A 82 26.15 8.66 -11.82
N PRO A 83 27.30 8.22 -11.30
CA PRO A 83 27.78 6.84 -11.44
C PRO A 83 26.82 5.76 -10.90
N LEU A 84 25.94 6.10 -9.95
CA LEU A 84 24.93 5.19 -9.37
C LEU A 84 23.54 5.25 -10.03
N ARG A 85 23.36 6.04 -11.10
CA ARG A 85 22.04 6.26 -11.74
C ARG A 85 21.34 4.96 -12.11
N ARG A 86 22.07 3.99 -12.68
CA ARG A 86 21.52 2.69 -13.10
C ARG A 86 21.01 1.87 -11.92
N LEU A 87 21.67 1.94 -10.77
CA LEU A 87 21.24 1.25 -9.55
C LEU A 87 19.94 1.84 -9.01
N PHE A 88 19.86 3.18 -8.88
CA PHE A 88 18.65 3.85 -8.38
C PHE A 88 17.45 3.66 -9.32
N PHE A 89 17.67 3.71 -10.63
CA PHE A 89 16.61 3.46 -11.61
C PHE A 89 16.01 2.05 -11.43
N TRP A 90 16.86 1.03 -11.26
CA TRP A 90 16.40 -0.33 -10.97
C TRP A 90 15.74 -0.45 -9.59
N ALA A 91 16.33 0.15 -8.56
CA ALA A 91 15.81 0.10 -7.20
C ALA A 91 14.43 0.76 -7.07
N LEU A 92 14.15 1.83 -7.82
CA LEU A 92 12.83 2.47 -7.86
C LEU A 92 11.75 1.61 -8.53
N MET A 93 12.13 0.74 -9.46
CA MET A 93 11.21 -0.21 -10.10
C MET A 93 10.99 -1.48 -9.27
N LEU A 94 11.95 -1.85 -8.42
CA LEU A 94 11.93 -3.08 -7.62
C LEU A 94 10.64 -3.27 -6.79
N PRO A 95 10.12 -2.26 -6.05
CA PRO A 95 8.90 -2.41 -5.26
C PRO A 95 7.68 -2.74 -6.11
N LEU A 96 7.67 -2.33 -7.39
CA LEU A 96 6.56 -2.58 -8.30
C LEU A 96 6.53 -4.03 -8.81
N ALA A 97 7.69 -4.70 -8.83
CA ALA A 97 7.82 -6.09 -9.26
C ALA A 97 7.48 -7.08 -8.14
N VAL A 98 7.61 -6.66 -6.88
CA VAL A 98 7.36 -7.49 -5.70
C VAL A 98 5.89 -7.40 -5.30
N PRO A 99 5.20 -8.53 -5.02
CA PRO A 99 3.85 -8.49 -4.48
C PRO A 99 3.79 -7.71 -3.16
N ALA A 100 2.76 -6.88 -2.98
CA ALA A 100 2.64 -6.00 -1.81
C ALA A 100 2.72 -6.76 -0.46
N TYR A 101 2.16 -7.97 -0.39
CA TYR A 101 2.20 -8.78 0.84
C TYR A 101 3.64 -9.20 1.22
N VAL A 102 4.49 -9.51 0.24
CA VAL A 102 5.88 -9.89 0.48
C VAL A 102 6.64 -8.70 1.02
N LEU A 103 6.45 -7.53 0.40
CA LEU A 103 7.08 -6.29 0.85
C LEU A 103 6.68 -5.95 2.29
N ALA A 104 5.41 -6.11 2.64
CA ALA A 104 4.92 -5.90 4.00
C ALA A 104 5.60 -6.84 5.02
N PHE A 105 5.76 -8.12 4.72
CA PHE A 105 6.44 -9.05 5.63
C PHE A 105 7.93 -8.75 5.78
N VAL A 106 8.61 -8.42 4.69
CA VAL A 106 10.03 -8.04 4.74
C VAL A 106 10.22 -6.75 5.54
N GLN A 107 9.36 -5.75 5.34
CA GLN A 107 9.40 -4.51 6.12
C GLN A 107 9.13 -4.77 7.60
N THR A 108 8.08 -5.52 7.94
CA THR A 108 7.77 -5.86 9.33
C THR A 108 8.94 -6.61 9.97
N GLY A 109 9.55 -7.59 9.29
CA GLY A 109 10.71 -8.31 9.81
C GLY A 109 11.97 -7.44 9.92
N ALA A 110 12.17 -6.49 9.01
CA ALA A 110 13.31 -5.58 9.04
C ALA A 110 13.22 -4.55 10.18
N PHE A 111 12.00 -4.12 10.53
CA PHE A 111 11.73 -3.19 11.63
C PHE A 111 11.33 -3.90 12.93
N ASP A 112 11.35 -5.23 12.96
CA ASP A 112 11.03 -5.99 14.16
C ASP A 112 12.06 -5.72 15.28
N TYR A 113 11.66 -5.98 16.51
CA TYR A 113 12.52 -5.82 17.67
C TYR A 113 13.76 -6.72 17.59
N ALA A 114 13.60 -7.95 17.10
CA ALA A 114 14.70 -8.90 16.94
C ALA A 114 15.60 -8.62 15.71
N ALA A 115 15.25 -7.64 14.86
CA ALA A 115 15.98 -7.39 13.63
C ALA A 115 17.44 -6.97 13.91
N PRO A 116 18.41 -7.36 13.06
CA PRO A 116 19.82 -6.98 13.24
C PRO A 116 20.03 -5.47 13.34
N ALA A 117 19.27 -4.68 12.56
CA ALA A 117 19.34 -3.22 12.59
C ALA A 117 18.85 -2.64 13.93
N SER A 118 17.71 -3.14 14.44
CA SER A 118 17.14 -2.76 15.74
C SER A 118 18.08 -3.13 16.89
N THR A 119 18.70 -4.32 16.81
CA THR A 119 19.67 -4.81 17.80
C THR A 119 20.95 -3.97 17.79
N TRP A 120 21.51 -3.70 16.61
CA TRP A 120 22.68 -2.83 16.47
C TRP A 120 22.43 -1.42 17.01
N LEU A 121 21.25 -0.84 16.74
CA LEU A 121 20.88 0.48 17.25
C LEU A 121 20.77 0.48 18.79
N ARG A 122 20.24 -0.58 19.41
CA ARG A 122 20.15 -0.69 20.88
C ARG A 122 21.49 -0.94 21.57
N GLU A 123 22.38 -1.68 20.93
CA GLU A 123 23.72 -1.94 21.47
C GLU A 123 24.62 -0.70 21.35
N SER A 124 24.51 0.03 20.24
CA SER A 124 25.26 1.28 20.01
C SER A 124 24.72 2.46 20.80
N THR A 125 23.39 2.58 20.95
CA THR A 125 22.75 3.61 21.77
C THR A 125 22.69 3.09 23.21
N ARG A 126 23.38 3.72 24.16
CA ARG A 126 23.54 3.32 25.59
C ARG A 126 22.26 2.95 26.38
N LEU A 127 21.06 3.00 25.80
CA LEU A 127 19.80 2.56 26.39
C LEU A 127 19.81 1.12 26.91
N GLY A 128 20.59 0.21 26.33
CA GLY A 128 20.70 -1.18 26.83
C GLY A 128 21.45 -1.35 28.15
N LYS A 129 22.34 -0.41 28.52
CA LYS A 129 23.19 -0.55 29.72
C LYS A 129 22.53 -0.02 31.01
N ARG A 130 21.48 0.79 30.90
CA ARG A 130 20.81 1.43 32.06
C ARG A 130 19.84 0.52 32.81
N PHE A 131 19.51 -0.65 32.26
CA PHE A 131 18.69 -1.67 32.91
C PHE A 131 19.51 -2.86 33.45
N ALA A 132 20.84 -2.83 33.27
CA ALA A 132 21.76 -3.89 33.68
C ALA A 132 22.52 -3.57 34.99
N GLU A 133 22.10 -2.53 35.72
CA GLU A 133 22.54 -2.28 37.11
C GLU A 133 21.40 -2.67 38.06
N PRO A 134 21.37 -3.90 38.58
CA PRO A 134 20.76 -4.14 39.87
C PRO A 134 21.61 -3.43 40.93
N ALA A 135 20.94 -2.62 41.76
CA ALA A 135 21.48 -2.12 43.03
C ALA A 135 21.95 -3.28 43.94
#